data_AF-A0A7K4JWQ6-F1
#
_entry.id   AF-A0A7K4JWQ6-F1
#
_cell.length_a   1.000
_cell.length_b   1.000
_cell.length_c   1.000
_cell.angle_alpha   90.00
_cell.angle_beta   90.00
_cell.angle_gamma   90.00
#
_symmetry.space_group_name_H-M   'P 1'
#
loop_
_entity.id
_entity.type
_entity.pdbx_description
1 polymer ?
#
loop_
_entity_poly.entity_id
_entity_poly.type
_entity_poly.pdbx_seq_one_letter_code
_entity_poly.pdbx_strand_id
1 'polypeptide(L)'
;DGVLDEDTVAEGLHQLGRSAPGIDYVYLHLSLPGRKLSDINILSRYVHLEKLELSYNKINDLSCVSQMPYLLELNVSNNDLTTYFVFKPPKNLKEVDFSHNQIAKMQDLSAYQSLTKLLLDFNNIEEIRGLEKCRSLIHLSLSHNRLTAISGLENLPIKILNLSSNLIEKITGLESLKAVQNLDLSSNKITSLEGMEGHDLLEVINLEDNQIAELGELEYIEDLPLLRVLNLLKNPIQEQKDYWLLVIFMLLQLTELDCKKLSVKEKVAAVNKYDPPPEVVAAKDHMTHIMYSMMQPQRIFDSTLPSLDAPYPMLVLAGPLACGKRELTHKICRQYNNFFRYGPCHTTRAAYFGEENRLDYYFVSQEAFDKMLNMGKFLATYKYSGHYYGLGRDTVESIAREGLATCVHLEIEGVRSLKNTYFEPRYILLIPMNKEKYEGHLRRKGLFSRPEIEEAVSRVDMYIQINQDLPGYFDAVINTDELDEAFAELNSLIKEYLGL
;
A
#
# COMPACT_ATOMS: atom_id res chain seq x y z
N ASP A 1 -13.59 -9.46 59.22
CA ASP A 1 -12.12 -9.65 59.26
C ASP A 1 -11.50 -10.14 57.95
N GLY A 2 -12.15 -9.94 56.79
CA GLY A 2 -11.59 -10.36 55.50
C GLY A 2 -11.55 -11.88 55.29
N VAL A 3 -11.93 -12.69 56.29
CA VAL A 3 -12.08 -14.14 56.18
C VAL A 3 -13.42 -14.45 55.51
N LEU A 4 -13.38 -15.30 54.50
CA LEU A 4 -14.55 -15.78 53.79
C LEU A 4 -15.26 -16.88 54.60
N ASP A 5 -16.54 -16.67 54.92
CA ASP A 5 -17.39 -17.64 55.63
C ASP A 5 -18.34 -18.39 54.68
N GLU A 6 -18.99 -19.45 55.18
CA GLU A 6 -19.89 -20.28 54.36
C GLU A 6 -21.12 -19.50 53.86
N ASP A 7 -21.66 -18.59 54.66
CA ASP A 7 -22.82 -17.78 54.30
C ASP A 7 -22.50 -16.86 53.12
N THR A 8 -21.36 -16.18 53.16
CA THR A 8 -20.90 -15.33 52.05
C THR A 8 -20.61 -16.15 50.80
N VAL A 9 -20.07 -17.37 50.92
CA VAL A 9 -19.89 -18.26 49.77
C VAL A 9 -21.25 -18.65 49.17
N ALA A 10 -22.23 -19.01 50.01
CA ALA A 10 -23.56 -19.36 49.54
C ALA A 10 -24.25 -18.21 48.80
N GLU A 11 -24.01 -16.95 49.19
CA GLU A 11 -24.49 -15.76 48.46
C GLU A 11 -23.89 -15.64 47.04
N GLY A 12 -22.63 -16.05 46.84
CA GLY A 12 -21.91 -15.89 45.57
C GLY A 12 -21.99 -17.10 44.64
N LEU A 13 -22.39 -18.27 45.15
CA LEU A 13 -22.53 -19.49 44.36
C LEU A 13 -23.72 -19.39 43.41
N HIS A 14 -23.48 -19.68 42.15
CA HIS A 14 -24.50 -19.69 41.11
C HIS A 14 -24.16 -20.72 40.03
N GLN A 15 -25.08 -20.87 39.07
CA GLN A 15 -25.01 -21.88 38.01
C GLN A 15 -25.01 -23.32 38.56
N LEU A 16 -26.21 -23.91 38.68
CA LEU A 16 -26.36 -25.32 39.03
C LEU A 16 -26.01 -26.18 37.81
N GLY A 17 -25.08 -27.11 38.00
CA GLY A 17 -24.68 -28.08 36.99
C GLY A 17 -24.51 -29.46 37.58
N ARG A 18 -23.92 -30.36 36.80
CA ARG A 18 -23.56 -31.70 37.28
C ARG A 18 -22.10 -31.74 37.68
N SER A 19 -21.78 -32.51 38.72
CA SER A 19 -20.39 -32.83 39.04
C SER A 19 -19.70 -33.53 37.87
N ALA A 20 -18.38 -33.51 37.80
CA ALA A 20 -17.63 -34.17 36.72
C ALA A 20 -17.99 -35.66 36.48
N PRO A 21 -18.26 -36.48 37.51
CA PRO A 21 -18.80 -37.84 37.32
C PRO A 21 -20.24 -37.89 36.80
N GLY A 22 -20.97 -36.77 36.81
CA GLY A 22 -22.35 -36.64 36.35
C GLY A 22 -23.42 -37.06 37.36
N ILE A 23 -23.03 -37.34 38.60
CA ILE A 23 -23.87 -38.00 39.62
C ILE A 23 -24.62 -36.99 40.49
N ASP A 24 -23.96 -35.89 40.87
CA ASP A 24 -24.48 -34.93 41.83
C ASP A 24 -24.76 -33.59 41.16
N TYR A 25 -25.74 -32.84 41.70
CA TYR A 25 -25.96 -31.44 41.36
C TYR A 25 -25.05 -30.56 42.23
N VAL A 26 -24.25 -29.72 41.58
CA VAL A 26 -23.26 -28.85 42.23
C VAL A 26 -23.31 -27.46 41.62
N TYR A 27 -22.91 -26.46 42.39
CA TYR A 27 -22.67 -25.12 41.84
C TYR A 27 -21.33 -25.09 41.13
N LEU A 28 -21.32 -24.56 39.91
CA LEU A 28 -20.13 -24.50 39.07
C LEU A 28 -19.45 -23.13 39.12
N HIS A 29 -20.17 -22.07 39.44
CA HIS A 29 -19.63 -20.71 39.41
C HIS A 29 -19.71 -20.04 40.77
N LEU A 30 -18.68 -19.26 41.11
CA LEU A 30 -18.63 -18.41 42.28
C LEU A 30 -18.21 -17.00 41.89
N SER A 31 -18.98 -15.99 42.29
CA SER A 31 -18.62 -14.58 42.09
C SER A 31 -18.77 -13.77 43.38
N LEU A 32 -17.65 -13.22 43.86
CA LEU A 32 -17.55 -12.44 45.10
C LEU A 32 -16.68 -11.19 44.93
N PRO A 33 -17.03 -10.25 44.03
CA PRO A 33 -16.23 -9.05 43.83
C PRO A 33 -16.43 -8.01 44.94
N GLY A 34 -15.39 -7.24 45.27
CA GLY A 34 -15.54 -6.02 46.09
C GLY A 34 -15.80 -6.26 47.58
N ARG A 35 -15.50 -7.44 48.12
CA ARG A 35 -15.88 -7.85 49.48
C ARG A 35 -14.77 -7.65 50.52
N LYS A 36 -13.62 -7.09 50.13
CA LYS A 36 -12.43 -6.89 50.98
C LYS A 36 -11.91 -8.21 51.57
N LEU A 37 -12.07 -9.31 50.84
CA LEU A 37 -11.63 -10.65 51.26
C LEU A 37 -10.11 -10.75 51.22
N SER A 38 -9.52 -11.42 52.20
CA SER A 38 -8.08 -11.70 52.29
C SER A 38 -7.80 -13.19 52.50
N ASP A 39 -8.62 -13.88 53.30
CA ASP A 39 -8.51 -15.33 53.51
C ASP A 39 -9.69 -16.04 52.84
N ILE A 40 -9.37 -16.85 51.84
CA ILE A 40 -10.33 -17.60 51.01
C ILE A 40 -10.13 -19.11 51.13
N ASN A 41 -9.42 -19.59 52.14
CA ASN A 41 -9.06 -21.01 52.26
C ASN A 41 -10.26 -21.96 52.30
N ILE A 42 -11.42 -21.47 52.75
CA ILE A 42 -12.68 -22.22 52.75
C ILE A 42 -13.08 -22.72 51.35
N LEU A 43 -12.64 -22.04 50.29
CA LEU A 43 -12.91 -22.40 48.90
C LEU A 43 -12.30 -23.74 48.50
N SER A 44 -11.32 -24.25 49.25
CA SER A 44 -10.73 -25.58 49.05
C SER A 44 -11.75 -26.72 49.12
N ARG A 45 -12.92 -26.48 49.73
CA ARG A 45 -14.03 -27.45 49.84
C ARG A 45 -14.91 -27.50 48.57
N TYR A 46 -14.82 -26.50 47.70
CA TYR A 46 -15.67 -26.34 46.51
C TYR A 46 -14.95 -26.85 45.25
N VAL A 47 -14.67 -28.15 45.22
CA VAL A 47 -13.81 -28.80 44.22
C VAL A 47 -14.36 -28.82 42.79
N HIS A 48 -15.66 -28.57 42.64
CA HIS A 48 -16.38 -28.64 41.36
C HIS A 48 -16.54 -27.30 40.64
N LEU A 49 -15.94 -26.23 41.18
CA LEU A 49 -16.00 -24.92 40.53
C LEU A 49 -15.27 -24.95 39.17
N GLU A 50 -15.96 -24.48 38.16
CA GLU A 50 -15.46 -24.24 36.80
C GLU A 50 -15.09 -22.77 36.60
N LYS A 51 -15.76 -21.85 37.31
CA LYS A 51 -15.53 -20.42 37.23
C LYS A 51 -15.42 -19.77 38.60
N LEU A 52 -14.36 -19.01 38.81
CA LEU A 52 -14.09 -18.32 40.08
C LEU A 52 -13.77 -16.84 39.84
N GLU A 53 -14.64 -15.95 40.30
CA GLU A 53 -14.47 -14.49 40.24
C GLU A 53 -14.31 -13.89 41.64
N LEU A 54 -13.12 -13.39 41.94
CA LEU A 54 -12.73 -12.81 43.22
C LEU A 54 -12.09 -11.42 43.06
N SER A 55 -12.49 -10.69 42.01
CA SER A 55 -11.91 -9.38 41.69
C SER A 55 -12.19 -8.31 42.76
N TYR A 56 -11.35 -7.28 42.88
CA TYR A 56 -11.54 -6.17 43.83
C TYR A 56 -11.59 -6.63 45.29
N ASN A 57 -10.65 -7.50 45.68
CA ASN A 57 -10.48 -7.95 47.05
C ASN A 57 -9.06 -7.58 47.55
N LYS A 58 -8.61 -8.22 48.63
CA LYS A 58 -7.30 -8.05 49.26
C LYS A 58 -6.58 -9.40 49.37
N ILE A 59 -6.78 -10.26 48.37
CA ILE A 59 -6.26 -11.63 48.36
C ILE A 59 -4.79 -11.58 47.99
N ASN A 60 -3.97 -12.27 48.77
CA ASN A 60 -2.54 -12.45 48.50
C ASN A 60 -2.12 -13.93 48.42
N ASP A 61 -3.00 -14.86 48.79
CA ASP A 61 -2.79 -16.31 48.71
C ASP A 61 -3.91 -16.98 47.92
N LEU A 62 -3.52 -17.77 46.91
CA LEU A 62 -4.40 -18.55 46.04
C LEU A 62 -4.17 -20.06 46.18
N SER A 63 -3.53 -20.51 47.25
CA SER A 63 -3.24 -21.93 47.52
C SER A 63 -4.50 -22.82 47.44
N CYS A 64 -5.67 -22.31 47.81
CA CYS A 64 -6.95 -23.02 47.72
C CYS A 64 -7.33 -23.47 46.30
N VAL A 65 -6.89 -22.76 45.26
CA VAL A 65 -7.17 -23.07 43.85
C VAL A 65 -6.55 -24.42 43.44
N SER A 66 -5.51 -24.89 44.16
CA SER A 66 -4.91 -26.21 43.95
C SER A 66 -5.90 -27.38 44.10
N GLN A 67 -7.01 -27.16 44.83
CA GLN A 67 -8.04 -28.17 45.08
C GLN A 67 -9.21 -28.10 44.08
N MET A 68 -9.10 -27.29 43.02
CA MET A 68 -10.15 -27.08 42.01
C MET A 68 -9.72 -27.65 40.64
N PRO A 69 -9.73 -28.98 40.43
CA PRO A 69 -9.21 -29.59 39.21
C PRO A 69 -10.03 -29.29 37.95
N TYR A 70 -11.29 -28.83 38.11
CA TYR A 70 -12.21 -28.54 37.00
C TYR A 70 -12.26 -27.05 36.63
N LEU A 71 -11.45 -26.20 37.28
CA LEU A 71 -11.46 -24.77 37.03
C LEU A 71 -11.03 -24.46 35.59
N LEU A 72 -11.87 -23.70 34.90
CA LEU A 72 -11.70 -23.24 33.52
C LEU A 72 -11.40 -21.74 33.47
N GLU A 73 -12.05 -20.96 34.33
CA GLU A 73 -11.95 -19.49 34.37
C GLU A 73 -11.60 -19.01 35.79
N LEU A 74 -10.55 -18.20 35.91
CA LEU A 74 -10.13 -17.58 37.17
C LEU A 74 -9.95 -16.06 36.98
N ASN A 75 -10.75 -15.27 37.68
CA ASN A 75 -10.55 -13.83 37.77
C ASN A 75 -10.20 -13.43 39.20
N VAL A 76 -8.96 -12.99 39.38
CA VAL A 76 -8.41 -12.50 40.65
C VAL A 76 -7.79 -11.10 40.45
N SER A 77 -8.32 -10.35 39.50
CA SER A 77 -7.88 -8.98 39.23
C SER A 77 -8.15 -8.05 40.40
N ASN A 78 -7.40 -6.95 40.51
CA ASN A 78 -7.56 -5.95 41.59
C ASN A 78 -7.44 -6.60 42.98
N ASN A 79 -6.30 -7.21 43.25
CA ASN A 79 -5.95 -7.86 44.52
C ASN A 79 -4.51 -7.50 44.94
N ASP A 80 -4.00 -8.11 46.00
CA ASP A 80 -2.68 -7.85 46.58
C ASP A 80 -1.67 -8.98 46.25
N LEU A 81 -1.81 -9.63 45.09
CA LEU A 81 -0.95 -10.74 44.69
C LEU A 81 0.44 -10.24 44.28
N THR A 82 1.49 -10.82 44.87
CA THR A 82 2.89 -10.54 44.50
C THR A 82 3.49 -11.62 43.59
N THR A 83 2.80 -12.76 43.48
CA THR A 83 3.16 -13.91 42.63
C THR A 83 1.91 -14.51 42.02
N TYR A 84 2.08 -15.28 40.95
CA TYR A 84 1.02 -16.12 40.39
C TYR A 84 1.40 -17.60 40.44
N PHE A 85 0.41 -18.49 40.52
CA PHE A 85 0.54 -19.94 40.33
C PHE A 85 1.58 -20.68 41.18
N VAL A 86 1.83 -20.26 42.44
CA VAL A 86 2.69 -21.02 43.38
C VAL A 86 1.94 -22.19 44.02
N PHE A 87 1.18 -22.93 43.22
CA PHE A 87 0.33 -24.03 43.67
C PHE A 87 0.11 -25.05 42.55
N LYS A 88 -0.43 -26.23 42.91
CA LYS A 88 -0.63 -27.31 41.93
C LYS A 88 -1.58 -26.83 40.81
N PRO A 89 -1.16 -26.91 39.53
CA PRO A 89 -1.87 -26.29 38.42
C PRO A 89 -3.20 -26.99 38.12
N PRO A 90 -4.34 -26.27 38.06
CA PRO A 90 -5.55 -26.78 37.42
C PRO A 90 -5.31 -26.98 35.91
N LYS A 91 -5.26 -28.25 35.48
CA LYS A 91 -4.85 -28.65 34.11
C LYS A 91 -5.74 -28.13 32.99
N ASN A 92 -7.00 -27.81 33.30
CA ASN A 92 -8.01 -27.40 32.34
C ASN A 92 -8.24 -25.89 32.30
N LEU A 93 -7.43 -25.12 33.04
CA LEU A 93 -7.59 -23.67 33.10
C LEU A 93 -7.36 -23.06 31.71
N LYS A 94 -8.34 -22.29 31.23
CA LYS A 94 -8.37 -21.69 29.90
C LYS A 94 -8.20 -20.18 29.96
N GLU A 95 -8.87 -19.51 30.89
CA GLU A 95 -8.84 -18.06 30.98
C GLU A 95 -8.46 -17.61 32.38
N VAL A 96 -7.51 -16.70 32.46
CA VAL A 96 -7.02 -16.19 33.73
C VAL A 96 -6.78 -14.70 33.66
N ASP A 97 -7.29 -14.00 34.68
CA ASP A 97 -7.11 -12.58 34.87
C ASP A 97 -6.43 -12.29 36.22
N PHE A 98 -5.18 -11.85 36.14
CA PHE A 98 -4.33 -11.38 37.23
C PHE A 98 -4.08 -9.87 37.16
N SER A 99 -4.87 -9.12 36.38
CA SER A 99 -4.64 -7.70 36.18
C SER A 99 -4.80 -6.89 37.47
N HIS A 100 -4.13 -5.73 37.58
CA HIS A 100 -4.14 -4.89 38.79
C HIS A 100 -3.70 -5.64 40.06
N ASN A 101 -2.49 -6.20 40.02
CA ASN A 101 -1.82 -6.83 41.16
C ASN A 101 -0.39 -6.27 41.29
N GLN A 102 0.47 -6.89 42.10
CA GLN A 102 1.85 -6.45 42.36
C GLN A 102 2.87 -7.50 41.90
N ILE A 103 2.56 -8.21 40.81
CA ILE A 103 3.39 -9.29 40.28
C ILE A 103 4.62 -8.69 39.60
N ALA A 104 5.81 -8.96 40.14
CA ALA A 104 7.06 -8.43 39.59
C ALA A 104 7.75 -9.39 38.59
N LYS A 105 7.52 -10.70 38.72
CA LYS A 105 8.26 -11.71 37.94
C LYS A 105 7.33 -12.79 37.42
N MET A 106 7.46 -13.09 36.13
CA MET A 106 6.85 -14.26 35.52
C MET A 106 7.55 -15.55 35.98
N GLN A 107 6.79 -16.64 36.03
CA GLN A 107 7.23 -17.99 36.39
C GLN A 107 6.91 -18.97 35.26
N ASP A 108 7.40 -20.21 35.37
CA ASP A 108 7.12 -21.26 34.39
C ASP A 108 5.63 -21.62 34.36
N LEU A 109 4.99 -21.41 33.21
CA LEU A 109 3.59 -21.73 32.95
C LEU A 109 3.42 -23.02 32.15
N SER A 110 4.47 -23.83 32.02
CA SER A 110 4.46 -25.04 31.19
C SER A 110 3.40 -26.08 31.54
N ALA A 111 2.85 -26.02 32.75
CA ALA A 111 1.76 -26.89 33.19
C ALA A 111 0.37 -26.47 32.68
N TYR A 112 0.20 -25.24 32.20
CA TYR A 112 -1.06 -24.65 31.77
C TYR A 112 -1.24 -24.72 30.24
N GLN A 113 -1.12 -25.93 29.68
CA GLN A 113 -1.15 -26.14 28.23
C GLN A 113 -2.49 -25.79 27.57
N SER A 114 -3.57 -25.80 28.34
CA SER A 114 -4.94 -25.47 27.90
C SER A 114 -5.23 -23.97 27.93
N LEU A 115 -4.31 -23.14 28.42
CA LEU A 115 -4.52 -21.70 28.61
C LEU A 115 -4.66 -21.01 27.25
N THR A 116 -5.80 -20.37 27.04
CA THR A 116 -6.14 -19.63 25.82
C THR A 116 -6.06 -18.12 25.99
N LYS A 117 -6.29 -17.63 27.21
CA LYS A 117 -6.29 -16.20 27.54
C LYS A 117 -5.59 -15.93 28.86
N LEU A 118 -4.61 -15.03 28.83
CA LEU A 118 -3.87 -14.58 30.00
C LEU A 118 -3.83 -13.06 30.05
N LEU A 119 -4.40 -12.49 31.11
CA LEU A 119 -4.37 -11.05 31.40
C LEU A 119 -3.50 -10.80 32.63
N LEU A 120 -2.50 -9.95 32.46
CA LEU A 120 -1.49 -9.57 33.46
C LEU A 120 -1.29 -8.04 33.47
N ASP A 121 -2.33 -7.30 33.09
CA ASP A 121 -2.27 -5.84 32.98
C ASP A 121 -2.03 -5.18 34.33
N PHE A 122 -1.44 -3.99 34.36
CA PHE A 122 -1.21 -3.22 35.60
C PHE A 122 -0.51 -4.04 36.70
N ASN A 123 0.66 -4.58 36.35
CA ASN A 123 1.55 -5.28 37.27
C ASN A 123 2.96 -4.64 37.22
N ASN A 124 3.96 -5.31 37.77
CA ASN A 124 5.34 -4.84 37.84
C ASN A 124 6.29 -5.72 37.02
N ILE A 125 5.80 -6.38 35.96
CA ILE A 125 6.57 -7.36 35.19
C ILE A 125 7.61 -6.65 34.32
N GLU A 126 8.86 -7.09 34.42
CA GLU A 126 10.00 -6.55 33.66
C GLU A 126 10.43 -7.43 32.48
N GLU A 127 10.10 -8.73 32.52
CA GLU A 127 10.50 -9.72 31.53
C GLU A 127 9.39 -10.76 31.31
N ILE A 128 9.12 -11.08 30.03
CA ILE A 128 8.23 -12.17 29.63
C ILE A 128 9.04 -13.47 29.55
N ARG A 129 8.59 -14.50 30.26
CA ARG A 129 9.22 -15.83 30.26
C ARG A 129 8.25 -16.92 30.72
N GLY A 130 8.57 -18.18 30.43
CA GLY A 130 7.81 -19.32 30.93
C GLY A 130 6.53 -19.63 30.14
N LEU A 131 6.35 -19.01 28.97
CA LEU A 131 5.20 -19.23 28.10
C LEU A 131 5.45 -20.28 27.01
N GLU A 132 6.66 -20.84 26.89
CA GLU A 132 7.14 -21.60 25.73
C GLU A 132 6.31 -22.87 25.43
N LYS A 133 5.57 -23.39 26.42
CA LYS A 133 4.69 -24.56 26.29
C LYS A 133 3.19 -24.23 26.23
N CYS A 134 2.81 -22.95 26.30
CA CYS A 134 1.42 -22.48 26.23
C CYS A 134 0.89 -22.49 24.78
N ARG A 135 0.84 -23.67 24.17
CA ARG A 135 0.50 -23.88 22.74
C ARG A 135 -0.95 -23.55 22.35
N SER A 136 -1.79 -23.18 23.31
CA SER A 136 -3.16 -22.77 23.05
C SER A 136 -3.40 -21.28 23.32
N LEU A 137 -2.37 -20.52 23.70
CA LEU A 137 -2.50 -19.11 24.07
C LEU A 137 -2.77 -18.25 22.85
N ILE A 138 -3.98 -17.70 22.77
CA ILE A 138 -4.48 -16.89 21.67
C ILE A 138 -4.48 -15.40 22.04
N HIS A 139 -4.74 -15.08 23.31
CA HIS A 139 -4.85 -13.72 23.81
C HIS A 139 -3.89 -13.53 24.98
N LEU A 140 -2.95 -12.59 24.84
CA LEU A 140 -2.04 -12.19 25.89
C LEU A 140 -2.11 -10.66 26.08
N SER A 141 -2.37 -10.22 27.31
CA SER A 141 -2.35 -8.81 27.67
C SER A 141 -1.39 -8.59 28.84
N LEU A 142 -0.42 -7.71 28.64
CA LEU A 142 0.61 -7.29 29.60
C LEU A 142 0.73 -5.77 29.60
N SER A 143 -0.40 -5.08 29.40
CA SER A 143 -0.41 -3.61 29.37
C SER A 143 -0.05 -3.02 30.74
N HIS A 144 0.50 -1.81 30.77
CA HIS A 144 0.87 -1.13 32.02
C HIS A 144 1.82 -1.97 32.90
N ASN A 145 2.92 -2.46 32.31
CA ASN A 145 4.00 -3.15 33.00
C ASN A 145 5.31 -2.37 32.83
N ARG A 146 6.47 -3.02 33.04
CA ARG A 146 7.81 -2.41 32.96
C ARG A 146 8.68 -3.12 31.94
N LEU A 147 8.07 -3.69 30.90
CA LEU A 147 8.78 -4.44 29.86
C LEU A 147 9.65 -3.50 29.04
N THR A 148 10.91 -3.86 28.83
CA THR A 148 11.86 -3.10 27.98
C THR A 148 12.12 -3.77 26.63
N ALA A 149 11.80 -5.06 26.51
CA ALA A 149 11.96 -5.85 25.31
C ALA A 149 10.82 -6.87 25.19
N ILE A 150 10.54 -7.29 23.96
CA ILE A 150 9.61 -8.38 23.67
C ILE A 150 10.44 -9.65 23.54
N SER A 151 10.25 -10.59 24.47
CA SER A 151 10.98 -11.87 24.51
C SER A 151 10.08 -12.97 25.06
N GLY A 152 10.50 -14.23 24.99
CA GLY A 152 9.75 -15.34 25.60
C GLY A 152 8.38 -15.63 24.97
N LEU A 153 8.10 -15.10 23.77
CA LEU A 153 6.87 -15.33 23.00
C LEU A 153 7.07 -16.29 21.81
N GLU A 154 8.22 -16.97 21.74
CA GLU A 154 8.60 -17.74 20.57
C GLU A 154 7.62 -18.87 20.23
N ASN A 155 7.22 -18.96 18.96
CA ASN A 155 6.36 -20.01 18.41
C ASN A 155 4.98 -20.14 19.07
N LEU A 156 4.45 -19.07 19.66
CA LEU A 156 3.10 -19.05 20.23
C LEU A 156 2.03 -18.67 19.19
N PRO A 157 0.83 -19.28 19.25
CA PRO A 157 -0.26 -18.98 18.31
C PRO A 157 -1.07 -17.74 18.76
N ILE A 158 -0.40 -16.71 19.26
CA ILE A 158 -1.04 -15.49 19.76
C ILE A 158 -1.65 -14.75 18.58
N LYS A 159 -2.92 -14.39 18.70
CA LYS A 159 -3.66 -13.56 17.74
C LYS A 159 -3.87 -12.14 18.24
N ILE A 160 -4.05 -11.97 19.55
CA ILE A 160 -4.27 -10.69 20.20
C ILE A 160 -3.17 -10.49 21.22
N LEU A 161 -2.30 -9.52 20.97
CA LEU A 161 -1.18 -9.17 21.83
C LEU A 161 -1.29 -7.70 22.23
N ASN A 162 -1.45 -7.44 23.52
CA ASN A 162 -1.46 -6.09 24.08
C ASN A 162 -0.25 -5.90 25.00
N LEU A 163 0.67 -5.04 24.56
CA LEU A 163 1.89 -4.64 25.26
C LEU A 163 1.92 -3.11 25.47
N SER A 164 0.76 -2.46 25.43
CA SER A 164 0.67 -1.00 25.60
C SER A 164 1.14 -0.53 26.97
N SER A 165 1.57 0.74 27.07
CA SER A 165 2.04 1.36 28.32
C SER A 165 3.20 0.57 28.98
N ASN A 166 4.23 0.28 28.20
CA ASN A 166 5.47 -0.35 28.65
C ASN A 166 6.66 0.57 28.34
N LEU A 167 7.89 0.04 28.38
CA LEU A 167 9.14 0.76 28.13
C LEU A 167 9.89 0.17 26.92
N ILE A 168 9.16 -0.42 25.97
CA ILE A 168 9.75 -1.10 24.80
C ILE A 168 10.30 -0.05 23.83
N GLU A 169 11.56 -0.22 23.42
CA GLU A 169 12.23 0.69 22.48
C GLU A 169 12.34 0.12 21.06
N LYS A 170 12.31 -1.21 20.91
CA LYS A 170 12.46 -1.90 19.63
C LYS A 170 11.48 -3.06 19.50
N ILE A 171 10.98 -3.28 18.29
CA ILE A 171 10.10 -4.38 17.94
C ILE A 171 10.94 -5.59 17.53
N THR A 172 11.65 -6.20 18.47
CA THR A 172 12.36 -7.47 18.25
C THR A 172 11.64 -8.61 18.96
N GLY A 173 11.78 -9.86 18.53
CA GLY A 173 11.17 -11.00 19.21
C GLY A 173 9.71 -11.30 18.83
N LEU A 174 9.15 -10.58 17.85
CA LEU A 174 7.85 -10.87 17.25
C LEU A 174 7.95 -11.80 16.04
N GLU A 175 9.14 -12.06 15.50
CA GLU A 175 9.36 -12.64 14.16
C GLU A 175 8.69 -14.01 13.98
N SER A 176 8.54 -14.77 15.08
CA SER A 176 7.92 -16.10 15.11
C SER A 176 6.40 -16.09 15.32
N LEU A 177 5.79 -14.96 15.71
CA LEU A 177 4.36 -14.81 15.99
C LEU A 177 3.54 -14.64 14.70
N LYS A 178 3.62 -15.61 13.80
CA LYS A 178 2.94 -15.55 12.49
C LYS A 178 1.41 -15.56 12.54
N ALA A 179 0.82 -15.80 13.71
CA ALA A 179 -0.62 -15.81 13.92
C ALA A 179 -1.20 -14.48 14.40
N VAL A 180 -0.36 -13.46 14.67
CA VAL A 180 -0.80 -12.19 15.24
C VAL A 180 -1.72 -11.44 14.28
N GLN A 181 -2.84 -10.93 14.79
CA GLN A 181 -3.86 -10.19 14.04
C GLN A 181 -4.05 -8.79 14.62
N ASN A 182 -4.07 -8.68 15.94
CA ASN A 182 -4.23 -7.42 16.67
C ASN A 182 -3.04 -7.21 17.58
N LEU A 183 -2.26 -6.16 17.31
CA LEU A 183 -1.10 -5.79 18.08
C LEU A 183 -1.27 -4.37 18.64
N ASP A 184 -1.23 -4.27 19.96
CA ASP A 184 -1.22 -2.99 20.65
C ASP A 184 0.14 -2.76 21.31
N LEU A 185 0.86 -1.75 20.83
CA LEU A 185 2.16 -1.27 21.29
C LEU A 185 2.09 0.21 21.68
N SER A 186 0.90 0.76 21.93
CA SER A 186 0.76 2.19 22.26
C SER A 186 1.47 2.56 23.57
N SER A 187 1.85 3.83 23.74
CA SER A 187 2.53 4.34 24.93
C SER A 187 3.80 3.54 25.28
N ASN A 188 4.68 3.39 24.30
CA ASN A 188 6.02 2.81 24.45
C ASN A 188 7.08 3.84 24.02
N LYS A 189 8.30 3.38 23.73
CA LYS A 189 9.42 4.23 23.28
C LYS A 189 9.94 3.78 21.91
N ILE A 190 9.08 3.20 21.10
CA ILE A 190 9.45 2.63 19.81
C ILE A 190 9.82 3.76 18.86
N THR A 191 10.99 3.67 18.24
CA THR A 191 11.47 4.64 17.23
C THR A 191 11.40 4.11 15.81
N SER A 192 11.39 2.78 15.64
CA SER A 192 11.47 2.11 14.34
C SER A 192 10.49 0.94 14.24
N LEU A 193 10.01 0.67 13.02
CA LEU A 193 9.10 -0.44 12.71
C LEU A 193 9.81 -1.69 12.19
N GLU A 194 11.15 -1.69 12.15
CA GLU A 194 11.95 -2.89 11.86
C GLU A 194 11.54 -4.05 12.80
N GLY A 195 11.34 -5.24 12.23
CA GLY A 195 10.86 -6.45 12.92
C GLY A 195 9.36 -6.72 12.76
N MET A 196 8.63 -5.82 12.09
CA MET A 196 7.20 -6.00 11.76
C MET A 196 6.96 -6.74 10.44
N GLU A 197 8.00 -7.00 9.65
CA GLU A 197 7.92 -7.62 8.33
C GLU A 197 7.42 -9.07 8.39
N GLY A 198 6.70 -9.49 7.35
CA GLY A 198 6.26 -10.89 7.20
C GLY A 198 5.24 -11.36 8.24
N HIS A 199 4.46 -10.45 8.82
CA HIS A 199 3.28 -10.74 9.64
C HIS A 199 2.01 -10.66 8.79
N ASP A 200 1.86 -11.60 7.85
CA ASP A 200 0.83 -11.54 6.80
C ASP A 200 -0.62 -11.51 7.31
N LEU A 201 -0.84 -11.95 8.55
CA LEU A 201 -2.14 -11.99 9.22
C LEU A 201 -2.46 -10.76 10.06
N LEU A 202 -1.55 -9.79 10.15
CA LEU A 202 -1.71 -8.61 10.98
C LEU A 202 -2.75 -7.65 10.36
N GLU A 203 -3.81 -7.37 11.10
CA GLU A 203 -4.96 -6.56 10.65
C GLU A 203 -4.99 -5.19 11.32
N VAL A 204 -4.62 -5.12 12.60
CA VAL A 204 -4.69 -3.93 13.45
C VAL A 204 -3.37 -3.71 14.16
N ILE A 205 -2.79 -2.52 13.98
CA ILE A 205 -1.59 -2.07 14.68
C ILE A 205 -1.91 -0.75 15.39
N ASN A 206 -1.75 -0.75 16.71
CA ASN A 206 -1.78 0.47 17.51
C ASN A 206 -0.37 0.83 17.99
N LEU A 207 0.15 1.95 17.51
CA LEU A 207 1.47 2.51 17.84
C LEU A 207 1.34 3.93 18.41
N GLU A 208 0.15 4.33 18.87
CA GLU A 208 -0.07 5.64 19.45
C GLU A 208 0.95 5.93 20.56
N ASP A 209 1.39 7.19 20.69
CA ASP A 209 2.27 7.64 21.78
C ASP A 209 3.59 6.86 21.83
N ASN A 210 4.31 6.89 20.70
CA ASN A 210 5.66 6.36 20.53
C ASN A 210 6.59 7.46 19.97
N GLN A 211 7.79 7.10 19.53
CA GLN A 211 8.84 8.02 19.08
C GLN A 211 9.17 7.83 17.59
N ILE A 212 8.21 7.36 16.79
CA ILE A 212 8.38 7.15 15.35
C ILE A 212 8.40 8.53 14.68
N ALA A 213 9.52 8.86 14.03
CA ALA A 213 9.75 10.21 13.52
C ALA A 213 9.76 10.30 11.99
N GLU A 214 10.11 9.23 11.28
CA GLU A 214 10.38 9.26 9.85
C GLU A 214 9.34 8.45 9.05
N LEU A 215 8.96 8.96 7.86
CA LEU A 215 8.05 8.26 6.95
C LEU A 215 8.65 6.98 6.33
N GLY A 216 9.99 6.89 6.25
CA GLY A 216 10.68 5.69 5.77
C GLY A 216 10.44 4.45 6.64
N GLU A 217 10.05 4.63 7.90
CA GLU A 217 9.68 3.50 8.78
C GLU A 217 8.46 2.73 8.28
N LEU A 218 7.64 3.33 7.41
CA LEU A 218 6.46 2.67 6.85
C LEU A 218 6.83 1.62 5.80
N GLU A 219 8.05 1.64 5.25
CA GLU A 219 8.54 0.62 4.31
C GLU A 219 8.52 -0.78 4.95
N TYR A 220 8.77 -0.88 6.26
CA TYR A 220 8.72 -2.18 6.98
C TYR A 220 7.32 -2.79 7.08
N ILE A 221 6.27 -2.02 6.84
CA ILE A 221 4.88 -2.48 6.93
C ILE A 221 4.10 -2.35 5.61
N GLU A 222 4.77 -1.92 4.53
CA GLU A 222 4.11 -1.68 3.24
C GLU A 222 3.56 -2.97 2.61
N ASP A 223 4.30 -4.06 2.76
CA ASP A 223 3.98 -5.37 2.20
C ASP A 223 2.99 -6.19 3.05
N LEU A 224 2.48 -5.65 4.16
CA LEU A 224 1.52 -6.38 5.00
C LEU A 224 0.13 -6.43 4.31
N PRO A 225 -0.31 -7.61 3.81
CA PRO A 225 -1.43 -7.70 2.87
C PRO A 225 -2.80 -7.52 3.55
N LEU A 226 -2.90 -7.83 4.84
CA LEU A 226 -4.14 -7.76 5.62
C LEU A 226 -4.22 -6.55 6.54
N LEU A 227 -3.21 -5.67 6.56
CA LEU A 227 -3.23 -4.49 7.43
C LEU A 227 -4.37 -3.54 7.04
N ARG A 228 -5.31 -3.31 7.96
CA ARG A 228 -6.50 -2.48 7.75
C ARG A 228 -6.55 -1.26 8.64
N VAL A 229 -6.01 -1.34 9.84
CA VAL A 229 -6.08 -0.26 10.84
C VAL A 229 -4.69 0.03 11.37
N LEU A 230 -4.26 1.28 11.22
CA LEU A 230 -2.99 1.77 11.74
C LEU A 230 -3.25 3.03 12.58
N ASN A 231 -2.76 3.04 13.81
CA ASN A 231 -2.82 4.22 14.67
C ASN A 231 -1.39 4.68 15.01
N LEU A 232 -1.03 5.87 14.56
CA LEU A 232 0.26 6.54 14.80
C LEU A 232 0.06 7.88 15.54
N LEU A 233 -1.11 8.10 16.15
CA LEU A 233 -1.38 9.29 16.96
C LEU A 233 -0.24 9.56 17.97
N LYS A 234 0.07 10.83 18.23
CA LYS A 234 1.09 11.24 19.20
C LYS A 234 2.51 10.71 18.90
N ASN A 235 2.82 10.43 17.64
CA ASN A 235 4.19 10.20 17.17
C ASN A 235 4.72 11.44 16.44
N PRO A 236 6.03 11.75 16.50
CA PRO A 236 6.62 12.86 15.76
C PRO A 236 6.38 12.80 14.24
N ILE A 237 6.18 11.62 13.66
CA ILE A 237 5.82 11.42 12.25
C ILE A 237 4.58 12.24 11.81
N GLN A 238 3.64 12.53 12.73
CA GLN A 238 2.44 13.30 12.41
C GLN A 238 2.72 14.76 12.09
N GLU A 239 3.87 15.30 12.53
CA GLU A 239 4.28 16.67 12.24
C GLU A 239 4.86 16.82 10.82
N GLN A 240 5.14 15.71 10.14
CA GLN A 240 5.70 15.75 8.79
C GLN A 240 4.70 16.34 7.78
N LYS A 241 5.24 17.13 6.84
CA LYS A 241 4.44 17.67 5.74
C LYS A 241 3.89 16.51 4.91
N ASP A 242 2.62 16.59 4.59
CA ASP A 242 1.90 15.58 3.80
C ASP A 242 1.79 14.18 4.43
N TYR A 243 2.08 14.03 5.72
CA TYR A 243 1.93 12.78 6.48
C TYR A 243 0.69 11.98 6.06
N TRP A 244 -0.49 12.62 6.12
CA TRP A 244 -1.77 11.97 5.82
C TRP A 244 -1.81 11.33 4.42
N LEU A 245 -1.45 12.09 3.38
CA LEU A 245 -1.55 11.59 2.01
C LEU A 245 -0.42 10.62 1.67
N LEU A 246 0.78 10.80 2.23
CA LEU A 246 1.89 9.89 1.96
C LEU A 246 1.67 8.54 2.63
N VAL A 247 1.19 8.49 3.88
CA VAL A 247 0.86 7.23 4.56
C VAL A 247 -0.23 6.48 3.78
N ILE A 248 -1.27 7.18 3.31
CA ILE A 248 -2.32 6.57 2.48
C ILE A 248 -1.74 6.02 1.16
N PHE A 249 -0.79 6.73 0.55
CA PHE A 249 -0.15 6.30 -0.68
C PHE A 249 0.74 5.08 -0.49
N MET A 250 1.55 5.05 0.58
CA MET A 250 2.41 3.91 0.90
C MET A 250 1.57 2.69 1.33
N LEU A 251 0.47 2.91 2.04
CA LEU A 251 -0.36 1.86 2.64
C LEU A 251 -1.79 1.90 2.09
N LEU A 252 -1.95 1.71 0.77
CA LEU A 252 -3.25 1.78 0.08
C LEU A 252 -4.27 0.75 0.60
N GLN A 253 -3.82 -0.32 1.26
CA GLN A 253 -4.64 -1.35 1.89
C GLN A 253 -5.40 -0.88 3.14
N LEU A 254 -4.97 0.22 3.77
CA LEU A 254 -5.59 0.73 5.00
C LEU A 254 -7.04 1.14 4.79
N THR A 255 -7.86 0.90 5.80
CA THR A 255 -9.26 1.35 5.89
C THR A 255 -9.43 2.43 6.93
N GLU A 256 -8.54 2.47 7.93
CA GLU A 256 -8.54 3.43 9.02
C GLU A 256 -7.10 3.82 9.35
N LEU A 257 -6.88 5.13 9.49
CA LEU A 257 -5.61 5.72 9.92
C LEU A 257 -5.91 6.71 11.05
N ASP A 258 -5.18 6.61 12.17
CA ASP A 258 -5.30 7.53 13.30
C ASP A 258 -6.75 7.70 13.80
N CYS A 259 -7.45 6.57 13.93
CA CYS A 259 -8.84 6.48 14.35
C CYS A 259 -9.84 7.17 13.39
N LYS A 260 -9.46 7.41 12.14
CA LYS A 260 -10.30 8.01 11.10
C LYS A 260 -10.40 7.09 9.89
N LYS A 261 -11.64 6.82 9.46
CA LYS A 261 -11.91 6.01 8.28
C LYS A 261 -11.47 6.73 7.01
N LEU A 262 -10.73 6.02 6.17
CA LEU A 262 -10.22 6.53 4.90
C LEU A 262 -11.30 6.45 3.82
N SER A 263 -11.55 7.57 3.15
CA SER A 263 -12.46 7.60 2.00
C SER A 263 -11.75 7.22 0.70
N VAL A 264 -12.51 6.70 -0.27
CA VAL A 264 -12.00 6.43 -1.63
C VAL A 264 -11.42 7.70 -2.27
N LYS A 265 -12.01 8.86 -1.99
CA LYS A 265 -11.54 10.15 -2.52
C LYS A 265 -10.13 10.48 -2.05
N GLU A 266 -9.81 10.22 -0.78
CA GLU A 266 -8.48 10.47 -0.23
C GLU A 266 -7.45 9.51 -0.81
N LYS A 267 -7.81 8.23 -0.97
CA LYS A 267 -6.93 7.25 -1.65
C LYS A 267 -6.61 7.67 -3.08
N VAL A 268 -7.63 8.07 -3.85
CA VAL A 268 -7.43 8.59 -5.21
C VAL A 268 -6.60 9.87 -5.22
N ALA A 269 -6.82 10.78 -4.26
CA ALA A 269 -6.02 12.00 -4.14
C ALA A 269 -4.55 11.71 -3.81
N ALA A 270 -4.27 10.72 -2.95
CA ALA A 270 -2.93 10.26 -2.62
C ALA A 270 -2.22 9.70 -3.86
N VAL A 271 -2.86 8.76 -4.58
CA VAL A 271 -2.32 8.22 -5.84
C VAL A 271 -2.08 9.32 -6.87
N ASN A 272 -3.07 10.19 -7.12
CA ASN A 272 -2.93 11.31 -8.05
C ASN A 272 -1.80 12.31 -7.69
N LYS A 273 -1.41 12.38 -6.41
CA LYS A 273 -0.35 13.27 -5.94
C LYS A 273 1.04 12.68 -6.13
N TYR A 274 1.21 11.39 -5.85
CA TYR A 274 2.53 10.75 -5.81
C TYR A 274 2.84 9.87 -7.03
N ASP A 275 1.82 9.19 -7.57
CA ASP A 275 1.95 8.36 -8.78
C ASP A 275 0.67 8.49 -9.65
N PRO A 276 0.46 9.65 -10.29
CA PRO A 276 -0.75 9.90 -11.05
C PRO A 276 -0.87 8.93 -12.24
N PRO A 277 -2.06 8.34 -12.47
CA PRO A 277 -2.30 7.52 -13.65
C PRO A 277 -1.97 8.27 -14.95
N PRO A 278 -1.49 7.59 -15.99
CA PRO A 278 -1.09 8.24 -17.25
C PRO A 278 -2.18 9.12 -17.88
N GLU A 279 -3.45 8.74 -17.73
CA GLU A 279 -4.60 9.49 -18.22
C GLU A 279 -4.78 10.82 -17.47
N VAL A 280 -4.52 10.83 -16.15
CA VAL A 280 -4.53 12.05 -15.33
C VAL A 280 -3.37 12.97 -15.70
N VAL A 281 -2.19 12.40 -15.99
CA VAL A 281 -1.03 13.16 -16.49
C VAL A 281 -1.36 13.83 -17.82
N ALA A 282 -1.95 13.09 -18.76
CA ALA A 282 -2.34 13.61 -20.07
C ALA A 282 -3.45 14.68 -19.99
N ALA A 283 -4.46 14.50 -19.13
CA ALA A 283 -5.51 15.50 -18.92
C ALA A 283 -4.94 16.79 -18.29
N LYS A 284 -4.00 16.66 -17.35
CA LYS A 284 -3.31 17.80 -16.74
C LYS A 284 -2.44 18.55 -17.76
N ASP A 285 -1.75 17.83 -18.63
CA ASP A 285 -0.99 18.41 -19.77
C ASP A 285 -1.92 19.23 -20.67
N HIS A 286 -3.04 18.62 -21.10
CA HIS A 286 -4.02 19.30 -21.94
C HIS A 286 -4.60 20.57 -21.28
N MET A 287 -4.99 20.49 -20.00
CA MET A 287 -5.47 21.64 -19.23
C MET A 287 -4.42 22.74 -19.14
N THR A 288 -3.15 22.38 -18.98
CA THR A 288 -2.02 23.32 -18.96
C THR A 288 -1.90 24.08 -20.29
N HIS A 289 -2.01 23.37 -21.42
CA HIS A 289 -1.94 24.01 -22.75
C HIS A 289 -3.17 24.87 -23.05
N ILE A 290 -4.37 24.48 -22.60
CA ILE A 290 -5.56 25.34 -22.69
C ILE A 290 -5.32 26.62 -21.90
N MET A 291 -4.90 26.52 -20.63
CA MET A 291 -4.69 27.67 -19.76
C MET A 291 -3.69 28.65 -20.39
N TYR A 292 -2.49 28.18 -20.77
CA TYR A 292 -1.49 29.06 -21.37
C TYR A 292 -1.94 29.61 -22.71
N SER A 293 -2.67 28.84 -23.52
CA SER A 293 -3.25 29.32 -24.78
C SER A 293 -4.30 30.41 -24.57
N MET A 294 -5.13 30.31 -23.53
CA MET A 294 -6.15 31.32 -23.22
C MET A 294 -5.53 32.64 -22.73
N MET A 295 -4.32 32.58 -22.17
CA MET A 295 -3.54 33.76 -21.79
C MET A 295 -2.87 34.47 -22.97
N GLN A 296 -2.84 33.87 -24.17
CA GLN A 296 -2.28 34.48 -25.38
C GLN A 296 -3.35 35.21 -26.21
N PRO A 297 -2.95 36.14 -27.11
CA PRO A 297 -3.87 36.77 -28.05
C PRO A 297 -4.59 35.72 -28.91
N GLN A 298 -5.93 35.76 -28.89
CA GLN A 298 -6.75 34.83 -29.65
C GLN A 298 -6.63 35.13 -31.15
N ARG A 299 -6.37 34.09 -31.94
CA ARG A 299 -6.35 34.13 -33.41
C ARG A 299 -7.05 32.90 -33.94
N ILE A 300 -7.66 33.04 -35.13
CA ILE A 300 -8.19 31.88 -35.85
C ILE A 300 -7.00 31.08 -36.36
N PHE A 301 -7.03 29.78 -36.14
CA PHE A 301 -5.97 28.85 -36.53
C PHE A 301 -6.26 28.31 -37.93
N ASP A 302 -5.21 28.19 -38.75
CA ASP A 302 -5.31 27.66 -40.11
C ASP A 302 -5.79 26.19 -40.07
N SER A 303 -5.41 25.46 -39.03
CA SER A 303 -5.89 24.11 -38.76
C SER A 303 -7.40 24.02 -38.48
N THR A 304 -8.07 25.10 -38.08
CA THR A 304 -9.52 25.10 -37.77
C THR A 304 -10.38 25.69 -38.89
N LEU A 305 -9.77 26.13 -40.00
CA LEU A 305 -10.48 26.73 -41.15
C LEU A 305 -11.15 25.76 -42.15
N PRO A 306 -10.70 24.50 -42.35
CA PRO A 306 -11.23 23.63 -43.42
C PRO A 306 -12.75 23.40 -43.38
N SER A 307 -13.33 23.15 -42.20
CA SER A 307 -14.75 23.33 -41.88
C SER A 307 -14.95 23.12 -40.36
N LEU A 308 -16.04 23.62 -39.78
CA LEU A 308 -16.38 23.33 -38.38
C LEU A 308 -16.71 21.85 -38.13
N ASP A 309 -17.12 21.13 -39.18
CA ASP A 309 -17.62 19.75 -39.12
C ASP A 309 -16.58 18.70 -39.54
N ALA A 310 -15.39 19.12 -39.96
CA ALA A 310 -14.30 18.22 -40.39
C ALA A 310 -12.99 18.59 -39.68
N PRO A 311 -12.45 17.72 -38.82
CA PRO A 311 -11.21 17.97 -38.10
C PRO A 311 -10.03 18.08 -39.06
N TYR A 312 -9.00 18.82 -38.66
CA TYR A 312 -7.75 18.91 -39.42
C TYR A 312 -7.16 17.52 -39.64
N PRO A 313 -6.91 17.10 -40.89
CA PRO A 313 -6.40 15.76 -41.16
C PRO A 313 -4.94 15.69 -40.67
N MET A 314 -4.73 14.95 -39.59
CA MET A 314 -3.41 14.70 -39.03
C MET A 314 -3.16 13.19 -38.95
N LEU A 315 -1.93 12.78 -39.24
CA LEU A 315 -1.49 11.40 -39.20
C LEU A 315 -0.44 11.23 -38.10
N VAL A 316 -0.68 10.31 -37.16
CA VAL A 316 0.21 10.03 -36.03
C VAL A 316 0.70 8.58 -36.11
N LEU A 317 2.00 8.40 -36.25
CA LEU A 317 2.64 7.08 -36.11
C LEU A 317 3.13 6.89 -34.67
N ALA A 318 2.55 5.94 -33.94
CA ALA A 318 2.88 5.64 -32.56
C ALA A 318 3.57 4.28 -32.44
N GLY A 319 4.35 4.04 -31.39
CA GLY A 319 5.05 2.76 -31.20
C GLY A 319 6.28 2.91 -30.30
N PRO A 320 7.01 1.82 -29.99
CA PRO A 320 8.17 1.88 -29.11
C PRO A 320 9.41 2.51 -29.77
N LEU A 321 10.47 2.74 -29.00
CA LEU A 321 11.69 3.42 -29.45
C LEU A 321 12.30 2.72 -30.69
N ALA A 322 12.68 3.49 -31.72
CA ALA A 322 13.36 2.95 -32.90
C ALA A 322 12.68 1.75 -33.62
N CYS A 323 11.34 1.63 -33.54
CA CYS A 323 10.57 0.65 -34.34
C CYS A 323 10.34 1.09 -35.80
N GLY A 324 11.01 2.14 -36.28
CA GLY A 324 10.85 2.63 -37.66
C GLY A 324 9.91 3.82 -37.82
N LYS A 325 9.37 4.40 -36.73
CA LYS A 325 8.43 5.54 -36.80
C LYS A 325 8.98 6.71 -37.62
N ARG A 326 10.24 7.08 -37.36
CA ARG A 326 10.93 8.19 -38.04
C ARG A 326 11.09 7.88 -39.53
N GLU A 327 11.62 6.70 -39.83
CA GLU A 327 11.92 6.26 -41.18
C GLU A 327 10.65 6.17 -42.04
N LEU A 328 9.58 5.57 -41.50
CA LEU A 328 8.29 5.43 -42.17
C LEU A 328 7.57 6.77 -42.36
N THR A 329 7.61 7.64 -41.33
CA THR A 329 7.04 9.00 -41.43
C THR A 329 7.69 9.79 -42.56
N HIS A 330 9.02 9.80 -42.63
CA HIS A 330 9.75 10.48 -43.71
C HIS A 330 9.47 9.87 -45.09
N LYS A 331 9.39 8.53 -45.20
CA LYS A 331 9.03 7.87 -46.47
C LYS A 331 7.61 8.27 -46.93
N ILE A 332 6.63 8.29 -46.04
CA ILE A 332 5.24 8.70 -46.37
C ILE A 332 5.18 10.17 -46.81
N CYS A 333 5.80 11.08 -46.07
CA CYS A 333 5.84 12.51 -46.42
C CYS A 333 6.53 12.77 -47.77
N ARG A 334 7.52 11.95 -48.15
CA ARG A 334 8.17 12.05 -49.48
C ARG A 334 7.27 11.54 -50.60
N GLN A 335 6.59 10.42 -50.40
CA GLN A 335 5.72 9.83 -51.42
C GLN A 335 4.43 10.64 -51.62
N TYR A 336 3.87 11.17 -50.54
CA TYR A 336 2.60 11.91 -50.51
C TYR A 336 2.83 13.39 -50.18
N ASN A 337 3.85 14.01 -50.78
CA ASN A 337 4.26 15.40 -50.51
C ASN A 337 3.18 16.47 -50.79
N ASN A 338 2.19 16.13 -51.63
CA ASN A 338 1.03 16.98 -51.93
C ASN A 338 -0.07 16.89 -50.86
N PHE A 339 0.01 15.91 -49.95
CA PHE A 339 -0.98 15.69 -48.89
C PHE A 339 -0.38 15.90 -47.51
N PHE A 340 0.81 15.37 -47.25
CA PHE A 340 1.41 15.35 -45.92
C PHE A 340 2.73 16.12 -45.85
N ARG A 341 2.97 16.78 -44.72
CA ARG A 341 4.29 17.29 -44.33
C ARG A 341 4.67 16.80 -42.94
N TYR A 342 5.94 16.46 -42.78
CA TYR A 342 6.47 16.07 -41.48
C TYR A 342 6.49 17.26 -40.50
N GLY A 343 5.90 17.07 -39.33
CA GLY A 343 5.91 18.03 -38.23
C GLY A 343 6.90 17.63 -37.14
N PRO A 344 8.15 18.12 -37.16
CA PRO A 344 9.14 17.78 -36.13
C PRO A 344 8.68 18.27 -34.75
N CYS A 345 8.71 17.37 -33.76
CA CYS A 345 8.43 17.70 -32.37
C CYS A 345 9.63 18.42 -31.73
N HIS A 346 9.39 19.17 -30.65
CA HIS A 346 10.46 19.73 -29.82
C HIS A 346 10.91 18.69 -28.80
N THR A 347 12.19 18.66 -28.47
CA THR A 347 12.71 17.81 -27.41
C THR A 347 13.88 18.44 -26.66
N THR A 348 14.01 18.12 -25.36
CA THR A 348 15.15 18.50 -24.53
C THR A 348 16.28 17.47 -24.54
N ARG A 349 16.10 16.36 -25.24
CA ARG A 349 17.13 15.34 -25.47
C ARG A 349 18.21 15.86 -26.43
N ALA A 350 19.45 15.42 -26.29
CA ALA A 350 20.49 15.65 -27.30
C ALA A 350 20.25 14.78 -28.54
N ALA A 351 20.61 15.27 -29.74
CA ALA A 351 20.45 14.53 -30.99
C ALA A 351 21.28 13.22 -30.99
N TYR A 352 20.66 12.12 -31.46
CA TYR A 352 21.40 10.89 -31.75
C TYR A 352 22.19 11.05 -33.06
N PHE A 353 23.18 10.18 -33.26
CA PHE A 353 23.95 10.17 -34.50
C PHE A 353 23.03 10.00 -35.72
N GLY A 354 23.12 10.94 -36.66
CA GLY A 354 22.28 10.98 -37.87
C GLY A 354 20.92 11.65 -37.70
N GLU A 355 20.62 12.26 -36.56
CA GLU A 355 19.49 13.20 -36.41
C GLU A 355 19.92 14.64 -36.70
N GLU A 356 19.07 15.37 -37.42
CA GLU A 356 19.30 16.76 -37.79
C GLU A 356 18.25 17.68 -37.16
N ASN A 357 18.72 18.81 -36.61
CA ASN A 357 17.85 19.80 -36.01
C ASN A 357 16.92 20.42 -37.06
N ARG A 358 15.65 20.61 -36.70
CA ARG A 358 14.55 21.09 -37.57
C ARG A 358 14.10 20.12 -38.66
N LEU A 359 14.80 19.02 -38.87
CA LEU A 359 14.41 17.96 -39.80
C LEU A 359 13.79 16.77 -39.08
N ASP A 360 14.35 16.36 -37.95
CA ASP A 360 13.85 15.24 -37.16
C ASP A 360 13.14 15.72 -35.90
N TYR A 361 13.79 16.61 -35.16
CA TYR A 361 13.26 17.28 -33.99
C TYR A 361 13.77 18.72 -33.93
N TYR A 362 13.07 19.57 -33.18
CA TYR A 362 13.64 20.80 -32.64
C TYR A 362 14.34 20.49 -31.32
N PHE A 363 15.66 20.39 -31.36
CA PHE A 363 16.47 20.17 -30.16
C PHE A 363 16.64 21.51 -29.43
N VAL A 364 16.06 21.62 -28.24
CA VAL A 364 16.03 22.85 -27.44
C VAL A 364 16.51 22.58 -26.01
N SER A 365 17.00 23.61 -25.31
CA SER A 365 17.34 23.45 -23.89
C SER A 365 16.07 23.33 -23.03
N GLN A 366 16.23 22.85 -21.80
CA GLN A 366 15.11 22.76 -20.85
C GLN A 366 14.48 24.14 -20.60
N GLU A 367 15.30 25.17 -20.40
CA GLU A 367 14.83 26.54 -20.16
C GLU A 367 14.05 27.10 -21.37
N ALA A 368 14.51 26.78 -22.58
CA ALA A 368 13.82 27.18 -23.80
C ALA A 368 12.48 26.45 -23.94
N PHE A 369 12.43 25.15 -23.63
CA PHE A 369 11.20 24.36 -23.65
C PHE A 369 10.17 24.91 -22.64
N ASP A 370 10.59 25.17 -21.41
CA ASP A 370 9.72 25.71 -20.35
C ASP A 370 9.19 27.11 -20.72
N LYS A 371 10.03 27.95 -21.33
CA LYS A 371 9.60 29.25 -21.85
C LYS A 371 8.53 29.09 -22.94
N MET A 372 8.72 28.16 -23.88
CA MET A 372 7.74 27.88 -24.93
C MET A 372 6.42 27.37 -24.37
N LEU A 373 6.48 26.51 -23.34
CA LEU A 373 5.32 25.99 -22.63
C LEU A 373 4.52 27.14 -21.98
N ASN A 374 5.19 28.02 -21.23
CA ASN A 374 4.55 29.18 -20.59
C ASN A 374 3.98 30.19 -21.61
N MET A 375 4.54 30.23 -22.83
CA MET A 375 4.05 31.02 -23.94
C MET A 375 2.89 30.36 -24.72
N GLY A 376 2.39 29.19 -24.27
CA GLY A 376 1.30 28.47 -24.93
C GLY A 376 1.65 27.96 -26.33
N LYS A 377 2.92 27.65 -26.59
CA LYS A 377 3.43 27.26 -27.92
C LYS A 377 3.20 25.79 -28.29
N PHE A 378 2.76 24.96 -27.36
CA PHE A 378 2.52 23.55 -27.60
C PHE A 378 1.02 23.21 -27.74
N LEU A 379 0.75 22.10 -28.42
CA LEU A 379 -0.56 21.45 -28.48
C LEU A 379 -0.66 20.35 -27.42
N ALA A 380 0.43 19.60 -27.26
CA ALA A 380 0.58 18.53 -26.30
C ALA A 380 2.06 18.43 -25.91
N THR A 381 2.32 18.13 -24.65
CA THR A 381 3.67 17.79 -24.18
C THR A 381 3.65 16.49 -23.39
N TYR A 382 4.79 15.83 -23.32
CA TYR A 382 4.96 14.61 -22.55
C TYR A 382 6.42 14.42 -22.18
N LYS A 383 6.67 13.58 -21.17
CA LYS A 383 8.00 13.21 -20.72
C LYS A 383 8.24 11.74 -21.04
N TYR A 384 9.42 11.45 -21.59
CA TYR A 384 9.84 10.09 -21.92
C TYR A 384 11.35 9.95 -21.66
N SER A 385 11.75 8.87 -20.98
CA SER A 385 13.13 8.57 -20.55
C SER A 385 13.87 9.81 -20.00
N GLY A 386 13.21 10.56 -19.12
CA GLY A 386 13.79 11.75 -18.47
C GLY A 386 13.73 13.06 -19.29
N HIS A 387 13.43 13.01 -20.59
CA HIS A 387 13.40 14.17 -21.47
C HIS A 387 11.98 14.61 -21.81
N TYR A 388 11.81 15.90 -22.09
CA TYR A 388 10.53 16.46 -22.53
C TYR A 388 10.43 16.42 -24.05
N TYR A 389 9.20 16.21 -24.51
CA TYR A 389 8.80 16.22 -25.91
C TYR A 389 7.53 17.07 -26.05
N GLY A 390 7.41 17.80 -27.16
CA GLY A 390 6.26 18.68 -27.39
C GLY A 390 5.92 18.87 -28.85
N LEU A 391 4.64 18.70 -29.19
CA LEU A 391 4.12 19.03 -30.51
C LEU A 391 3.86 20.54 -30.59
N GLY A 392 4.67 21.24 -31.39
CA GLY A 392 4.60 22.69 -31.53
C GLY A 392 3.36 23.13 -32.31
N ARG A 393 2.59 24.06 -31.75
CA ARG A 393 1.41 24.64 -32.41
C ARG A 393 1.81 25.37 -33.69
N ASP A 394 2.81 26.24 -33.61
CA ASP A 394 3.26 27.01 -34.78
C ASP A 394 3.73 26.10 -35.93
N THR A 395 4.28 24.91 -35.63
CA THR A 395 4.65 23.90 -36.63
C THR A 395 3.42 23.38 -37.36
N VAL A 396 2.39 22.93 -36.62
CA VAL A 396 1.14 22.43 -37.21
C VAL A 396 0.43 23.52 -38.01
N GLU A 397 0.34 24.74 -37.46
CA GLU A 397 -0.29 25.87 -38.16
C GLU A 397 0.44 26.28 -39.44
N SER A 398 1.78 26.21 -39.46
CA SER A 398 2.54 26.50 -40.67
C SER A 398 2.29 25.50 -41.80
N ILE A 399 2.09 24.23 -41.45
CA ILE A 399 1.78 23.15 -42.39
C ILE A 399 0.35 23.30 -42.91
N ALA A 400 -0.60 23.55 -42.00
CA ALA A 400 -2.00 23.76 -42.36
C ALA A 400 -2.20 24.94 -43.32
N ARG A 401 -1.44 26.03 -43.13
CA ARG A 401 -1.48 27.21 -44.02
C ARG A 401 -1.06 26.89 -45.46
N GLU A 402 -0.24 25.88 -45.65
CA GLU A 402 0.16 25.41 -46.98
C GLU A 402 -0.85 24.43 -47.59
N GLY A 403 -1.97 24.17 -46.91
CA GLY A 403 -3.02 23.24 -47.35
C GLY A 403 -2.63 21.77 -47.20
N LEU A 404 -1.61 21.47 -46.39
CA LEU A 404 -1.11 20.11 -46.16
C LEU A 404 -1.57 19.60 -44.78
N ALA A 405 -1.66 18.29 -44.65
CA ALA A 405 -1.86 17.55 -43.41
C ALA A 405 -0.53 17.38 -42.66
N THR A 406 -0.57 17.45 -41.33
CA THR A 406 0.60 17.17 -40.50
C THR A 406 0.75 15.67 -40.30
N CYS A 407 1.94 15.14 -40.60
CA CYS A 407 2.33 13.79 -40.21
C CYS A 407 3.40 13.85 -39.12
N VAL A 408 3.18 13.18 -38.00
CA VAL A 408 4.09 13.19 -36.84
C VAL A 408 4.26 11.78 -36.29
N HIS A 409 5.30 11.55 -35.50
CA HIS A 409 5.42 10.35 -34.70
C HIS A 409 5.53 10.67 -33.21
N LEU A 410 4.88 9.87 -32.37
CA LEU A 410 4.77 10.09 -30.93
C LEU A 410 5.02 8.79 -30.15
N GLU A 411 5.38 8.95 -28.88
CA GLU A 411 5.26 7.87 -27.89
C GLU A 411 3.83 7.84 -27.33
N ILE A 412 3.48 6.77 -26.59
CA ILE A 412 2.13 6.58 -26.05
C ILE A 412 1.68 7.74 -25.15
N GLU A 413 2.60 8.34 -24.40
CA GLU A 413 2.33 9.48 -23.53
C GLU A 413 1.90 10.70 -24.36
N GLY A 414 2.58 10.93 -25.50
CA GLY A 414 2.21 11.99 -26.44
C GLY A 414 0.88 11.71 -27.14
N VAL A 415 0.60 10.45 -27.48
CA VAL A 415 -0.70 10.04 -28.01
C VAL A 415 -1.83 10.33 -27.02
N ARG A 416 -1.66 9.95 -25.74
CA ARG A 416 -2.62 10.22 -24.66
C ARG A 416 -2.88 11.72 -24.51
N SER A 417 -1.83 12.55 -24.47
CA SER A 417 -1.99 14.00 -24.38
C SER A 417 -2.71 14.57 -25.61
N LEU A 418 -2.36 14.12 -26.82
CA LEU A 418 -2.96 14.61 -28.06
C LEU A 418 -4.44 14.21 -28.20
N LYS A 419 -4.84 13.02 -27.74
CA LYS A 419 -6.23 12.55 -27.76
C LYS A 419 -7.18 13.40 -26.90
N ASN A 420 -6.65 14.18 -25.94
CA ASN A 420 -7.46 15.14 -25.18
C ASN A 420 -7.70 16.46 -25.92
N THR A 421 -6.97 16.71 -27.01
CA THR A 421 -7.15 17.92 -27.82
C THR A 421 -8.34 17.80 -28.78
N TYR A 422 -8.70 18.90 -29.43
CA TYR A 422 -9.75 18.90 -30.46
C TYR A 422 -9.29 18.24 -31.78
N PHE A 423 -8.01 17.88 -31.91
CA PHE A 423 -7.53 17.16 -33.08
C PHE A 423 -8.03 15.71 -33.02
N GLU A 424 -8.56 15.23 -34.14
CA GLU A 424 -8.95 13.82 -34.33
C GLU A 424 -8.02 13.18 -35.37
N PRO A 425 -6.72 13.02 -35.08
CA PRO A 425 -5.79 12.44 -36.04
C PRO A 425 -6.06 10.94 -36.20
N ARG A 426 -5.61 10.38 -37.33
CA ARG A 426 -5.48 8.94 -37.51
C ARG A 426 -4.24 8.43 -36.78
N TYR A 427 -4.42 7.54 -35.82
CA TYR A 427 -3.37 6.93 -35.03
C TYR A 427 -3.04 5.54 -35.59
N ILE A 428 -1.82 5.38 -36.10
CA ILE A 428 -1.33 4.08 -36.58
C ILE A 428 -0.29 3.57 -35.59
N LEU A 429 -0.53 2.40 -35.02
CA LEU A 429 0.43 1.71 -34.17
C LEU A 429 1.42 0.93 -35.01
N LEU A 430 2.69 1.27 -34.85
CA LEU A 430 3.84 0.56 -35.40
C LEU A 430 4.42 -0.31 -34.29
N ILE A 431 4.44 -1.63 -34.48
CA ILE A 431 4.86 -2.56 -33.43
C ILE A 431 5.78 -3.68 -33.95
N PRO A 432 6.93 -3.92 -33.30
CA PRO A 432 7.75 -5.09 -33.61
C PRO A 432 7.16 -6.33 -32.92
N MET A 433 6.74 -7.32 -33.71
CA MET A 433 6.15 -8.56 -33.19
C MET A 433 7.22 -9.55 -32.72
N ASN A 434 8.44 -9.46 -33.26
CA ASN A 434 9.58 -10.27 -32.84
C ASN A 434 10.51 -9.48 -31.90
N LYS A 435 10.30 -9.65 -30.59
CA LYS A 435 11.09 -8.95 -29.54
C LYS A 435 12.58 -9.25 -29.58
N GLU A 436 12.98 -10.51 -29.83
CA GLU A 436 14.40 -10.89 -29.88
C GLU A 436 15.12 -10.19 -31.04
N LYS A 437 14.47 -10.16 -32.21
CA LYS A 437 14.99 -9.46 -33.39
C LYS A 437 15.06 -7.96 -33.16
N TYR A 438 14.04 -7.39 -32.51
CA TYR A 438 13.96 -5.98 -32.16
C TYR A 438 15.04 -5.58 -31.14
N GLU A 439 15.21 -6.33 -30.06
CA GLU A 439 16.28 -6.12 -29.09
C GLU A 439 17.66 -6.21 -29.75
N GLY A 440 17.87 -7.24 -30.59
CA GLY A 440 19.09 -7.39 -31.37
C GLY A 440 19.33 -6.20 -32.32
N HIS A 441 18.28 -5.62 -32.90
CA HIS A 441 18.37 -4.42 -33.74
C HIS A 441 18.80 -3.19 -32.92
N LEU A 442 18.19 -2.97 -31.76
CA LEU A 442 18.57 -1.87 -30.85
C LEU A 442 20.04 -1.98 -30.41
N ARG A 443 20.48 -3.18 -30.03
CA ARG A 443 21.88 -3.47 -29.65
C ARG A 443 22.85 -3.20 -30.81
N ARG A 444 22.49 -3.60 -32.04
CA ARG A 444 23.33 -3.37 -33.24
C ARG A 444 23.43 -1.90 -33.64
N LYS A 445 22.41 -1.07 -33.38
CA LYS A 445 22.48 0.38 -33.63
C LYS A 445 23.55 1.07 -32.79
N GLY A 446 23.83 0.56 -31.58
CA GLY A 446 24.88 1.09 -30.70
C GLY A 446 24.61 2.51 -30.18
N LEU A 447 23.35 2.97 -30.24
CA LEU A 447 22.92 4.32 -29.84
C LEU A 447 22.30 4.39 -28.44
N PHE A 448 21.89 3.24 -27.89
CA PHE A 448 21.07 3.15 -26.69
C PHE A 448 21.81 2.40 -25.58
N SER A 449 21.63 2.85 -24.35
CA SER A 449 22.09 2.17 -23.13
C SER A 449 21.29 0.90 -22.86
N ARG A 450 21.83 0.00 -22.01
CA ARG A 450 21.11 -1.24 -21.64
C ARG A 450 19.73 -0.96 -21.00
N PRO A 451 19.60 -0.03 -20.04
CA PRO A 451 18.29 0.29 -19.47
C PRO A 451 17.29 0.81 -20.50
N GLU A 452 17.72 1.66 -21.45
CA GLU A 452 16.84 2.16 -22.52
C GLU A 452 16.36 1.03 -23.45
N ILE A 453 17.22 0.05 -23.73
CA ILE A 453 16.86 -1.12 -24.55
C ILE A 453 15.84 -1.99 -23.82
N GLU A 454 16.07 -2.27 -22.53
CA GLU A 454 15.16 -3.06 -21.70
C GLU A 454 13.80 -2.36 -21.54
N GLU A 455 13.78 -1.05 -21.32
CA GLU A 455 12.56 -0.22 -21.29
C GLU A 455 11.83 -0.26 -22.64
N ALA A 456 12.53 -0.12 -23.76
CA ALA A 456 11.92 -0.14 -25.08
C ALA A 456 11.27 -1.49 -25.42
N VAL A 457 11.92 -2.60 -25.04
CA VAL A 457 11.42 -3.96 -25.24
C VAL A 457 10.20 -4.24 -24.34
N SER A 458 10.23 -3.84 -23.07
CA SER A 458 9.08 -4.03 -22.17
C SER A 458 7.85 -3.24 -22.63
N ARG A 459 8.06 -2.04 -23.21
CA ARG A 459 6.99 -1.21 -23.75
C ARG A 459 6.26 -1.85 -24.93
N VAL A 460 6.83 -2.83 -25.63
CA VAL A 460 6.11 -3.59 -26.67
C VAL A 460 4.85 -4.24 -26.09
N ASP A 461 4.97 -4.89 -24.93
CA ASP A 461 3.82 -5.51 -24.25
C ASP A 461 2.77 -4.48 -23.84
N MET A 462 3.22 -3.33 -23.34
CA MET A 462 2.33 -2.23 -22.99
C MET A 462 1.51 -1.75 -24.20
N TYR A 463 2.13 -1.57 -25.37
CA TYR A 463 1.40 -1.16 -26.58
C TYR A 463 0.40 -2.23 -27.04
N ILE A 464 0.76 -3.52 -26.97
CA ILE A 464 -0.15 -4.64 -27.29
C ILE A 464 -1.35 -4.61 -26.35
N GLN A 465 -1.09 -4.51 -25.04
CA GLN A 465 -2.11 -4.52 -24.01
C GLN A 465 -3.08 -3.35 -24.19
N ILE A 466 -2.58 -2.13 -24.43
CA ILE A 466 -3.44 -0.96 -24.69
C ILE A 466 -4.36 -1.19 -25.89
N ASN A 467 -3.83 -1.75 -26.99
CA ASN A 467 -4.64 -2.02 -28.19
C ASN A 467 -5.68 -3.12 -27.96
N GLN A 468 -5.41 -4.09 -27.09
CA GLN A 468 -6.35 -5.16 -26.73
C GLN A 468 -7.43 -4.68 -25.76
N ASP A 469 -7.04 -3.94 -24.72
CA ASP A 469 -7.93 -3.47 -23.66
C ASP A 469 -8.85 -2.33 -24.13
N LEU A 470 -8.40 -1.55 -25.14
CA LEU A 470 -9.13 -0.40 -25.69
C LEU A 470 -9.30 -0.53 -27.21
N PRO A 471 -10.29 -1.31 -27.70
CA PRO A 471 -10.59 -1.41 -29.13
C PRO A 471 -10.86 -0.03 -29.75
N GLY A 472 -10.17 0.28 -30.86
CA GLY A 472 -10.26 1.58 -31.52
C GLY A 472 -9.35 2.67 -30.93
N TYR A 473 -8.50 2.33 -29.96
CA TYR A 473 -7.50 3.28 -29.47
C TYR A 473 -6.50 3.70 -30.56
N PHE A 474 -6.13 2.74 -31.42
CA PHE A 474 -5.43 2.97 -32.68
C PHE A 474 -6.36 2.63 -33.84
N ASP A 475 -6.30 3.39 -34.92
CA ASP A 475 -7.07 3.15 -36.14
C ASP A 475 -6.54 1.95 -36.93
N ALA A 476 -5.24 1.67 -36.83
CA ALA A 476 -4.59 0.53 -37.47
C ALA A 476 -3.33 0.09 -36.72
N VAL A 477 -2.90 -1.16 -36.95
CA VAL A 477 -1.67 -1.74 -36.40
C VAL A 477 -0.84 -2.31 -37.53
N ILE A 478 0.45 -2.03 -37.56
CA ILE A 478 1.39 -2.46 -38.59
C ILE A 478 2.58 -3.14 -37.93
N ASN A 479 2.94 -4.33 -38.43
CA ASN A 479 4.13 -5.05 -37.98
C ASN A 479 5.40 -4.40 -38.55
N THR A 480 6.36 -4.06 -37.68
CA THR A 480 7.63 -3.45 -38.08
C THR A 480 8.83 -4.38 -38.05
N ASP A 481 8.63 -5.71 -38.00
CA ASP A 481 9.73 -6.69 -38.06
C ASP A 481 10.56 -6.56 -39.34
N GLU A 482 9.90 -6.23 -40.46
CA GLU A 482 10.52 -5.91 -41.76
C GLU A 482 10.02 -4.54 -42.24
N LEU A 483 10.92 -3.55 -42.28
CA LEU A 483 10.54 -2.14 -42.55
C LEU A 483 9.97 -1.90 -43.95
N ASP A 484 10.37 -2.70 -44.95
CA ASP A 484 9.86 -2.55 -46.31
C ASP A 484 8.45 -3.14 -46.46
N GLU A 485 8.15 -4.24 -45.75
CA GLU A 485 6.79 -4.79 -45.65
C GLU A 485 5.87 -3.83 -44.86
N ALA A 486 6.36 -3.33 -43.72
CA ALA A 486 5.66 -2.32 -42.92
C ALA A 486 5.32 -1.07 -43.74
N PHE A 487 6.24 -0.64 -44.61
CA PHE A 487 5.99 0.49 -45.50
C PHE A 487 4.96 0.16 -46.58
N ALA A 488 4.98 -1.05 -47.16
CA ALA A 488 3.99 -1.47 -48.16
C ALA A 488 2.57 -1.51 -47.56
N GLU A 489 2.44 -2.03 -46.34
CA GLU A 489 1.17 -2.06 -45.59
C GLU A 489 0.70 -0.64 -45.26
N LEU A 490 1.58 0.20 -44.70
CA LEU A 490 1.28 1.61 -44.41
C LEU A 490 0.85 2.36 -45.66
N ASN A 491 1.54 2.14 -46.78
CA ASN A 491 1.24 2.74 -48.06
C ASN A 491 -0.16 2.33 -48.58
N SER A 492 -0.54 1.06 -48.43
CA SER A 492 -1.86 0.58 -48.79
C SER A 492 -2.95 1.27 -47.95
N LEU A 493 -2.74 1.37 -46.65
CA LEU A 493 -3.67 2.03 -45.73
C LEU A 493 -3.83 3.53 -46.03
N ILE A 494 -2.73 4.24 -46.32
CA ILE A 494 -2.79 5.66 -46.67
C ILE A 494 -3.50 5.89 -48.01
N LYS A 495 -3.36 5.00 -49.00
CA LYS A 495 -4.15 5.10 -50.24
C LYS A 495 -5.64 4.97 -49.97
N GLU A 496 -6.03 4.02 -49.14
CA GLU A 496 -7.43 3.84 -48.73
C GLU A 496 -7.97 5.10 -48.03
N TYR A 497 -7.20 5.68 -47.10
CA TYR A 497 -7.58 6.91 -46.41
C TYR A 497 -7.70 8.14 -47.33
N LEU A 498 -6.90 8.19 -48.38
CA LEU A 498 -6.94 9.27 -49.38
C LEU A 498 -7.94 9.00 -50.53
N GLY A 499 -8.51 7.79 -50.60
CA GLY A 499 -9.39 7.37 -51.71
C GLY A 499 -8.67 7.24 -53.07
N LEU A 500 -7.40 6.82 -53.06
CA LEU A 500 -6.51 6.74 -54.24
C LEU A 500 -6.36 5.34 -54.84
#